data_AF-A0A318SKU4-F1
#
_entry.id   AF-A0A318SKU4-F1
#
_cell.length_a   1.000
_cell.length_b   1.000
_cell.length_c   1.000
_cell.angle_alpha   90.00
_cell.angle_beta   90.00
_cell.angle_gamma   90.00
#
_symmetry.space_group_name_H-M   'P 1'
#
loop_
_entity.id
_entity.type
_entity.pdbx_description
1 polymer ?
#
loop_
_entity_poly.entity_id
_entity_poly.type
_entity_poly.pdbx_seq_one_letter_code
_entity_poly.pdbx_strand_id
1 'polypeptide(L)'
;MSSIPVGSGRVPQQPAPRPMSAEEKKVIFASSLGTVFEWYDFYLYGSLAAIVAKQFFSGLDPSAAFIFALLAFAAGFLVRPFGAIVFGRLGDMIGRKYTFLVTILIMGLSTFIVGILPSYAAIGVAAPVILIALRMLQGLALGGEYGGAATYVAEHAPHGKRGAYTSWI
;
A
#
# COMPACT_ATOMS: atom_id res chain seq x y z
N MET A 1 -37.06 30.55 49.66
CA MET A 1 -35.88 30.24 48.84
C MET A 1 -35.58 28.76 49.00
N SER A 2 -35.99 27.94 48.04
CA SER A 2 -35.77 26.49 48.03
C SER A 2 -34.45 26.21 47.32
N SER A 3 -33.49 25.63 48.03
CA SER A 3 -32.17 25.26 47.49
C SER A 3 -32.28 23.97 46.68
N ILE A 4 -32.08 24.06 45.37
CA ILE A 4 -31.98 22.90 44.47
C ILE A 4 -30.69 22.14 44.80
N PRO A 5 -30.72 20.82 45.05
CA PRO A 5 -29.51 20.03 45.24
C PRO A 5 -28.81 19.82 43.89
N VAL A 6 -27.56 20.26 43.79
CA VAL A 6 -26.70 20.01 42.63
C VAL A 6 -26.37 18.51 42.60
N GLY A 7 -26.98 17.78 41.66
CA GLY A 7 -26.66 16.38 41.40
C GLY A 7 -25.20 16.23 40.98
N SER A 8 -24.44 15.47 41.77
CA SER A 8 -23.10 14.99 41.43
C SER A 8 -23.17 14.09 40.20
N GLY A 9 -23.09 14.70 39.02
CA GLY A 9 -22.88 13.99 37.77
C GLY A 9 -21.51 13.34 37.81
N ARG A 10 -21.45 12.02 37.99
CA ARG A 10 -20.21 11.25 37.78
C ARG A 10 -19.80 11.45 36.33
N VAL A 11 -18.72 12.20 36.12
CA VAL A 11 -18.03 12.25 34.83
C VAL A 11 -17.72 10.80 34.44
N PRO A 12 -18.14 10.31 33.26
CA PRO A 12 -17.79 8.96 32.81
C PRO A 12 -16.26 8.85 32.83
N GLN A 13 -15.72 8.00 33.71
CA GLN A 13 -14.28 7.74 33.72
C GLN A 13 -13.92 7.09 32.39
N GLN A 14 -13.20 7.81 31.54
CA GLN A 14 -12.72 7.31 30.28
C GLN A 14 -11.80 6.11 30.56
N PRO A 15 -12.06 4.93 29.97
CA PRO A 15 -11.30 3.73 30.29
C PRO A 15 -9.82 3.96 29.99
N ALA A 16 -8.96 3.57 30.93
CA ALA A 16 -7.51 3.71 30.81
C ALA A 16 -7.00 3.07 29.50
N PRO A 17 -6.03 3.69 28.80
CA PRO A 17 -5.54 3.19 27.53
C PRO A 17 -4.97 1.77 27.70
N ARG A 18 -5.56 0.80 26.99
CA ARG A 18 -5.10 -0.59 27.00
C ARG A 18 -3.78 -0.67 26.22
N PRO A 19 -2.74 -1.34 26.74
CA PRO A 19 -1.51 -1.58 26.00
C PRO A 19 -1.78 -2.43 24.75
N MET A 20 -1.07 -2.14 23.65
CA MET A 20 -1.22 -2.88 22.40
C MET A 20 -0.90 -4.37 22.58
N SER A 21 -1.78 -5.20 22.05
CA SER A 21 -1.61 -6.64 21.92
C SER A 21 -0.41 -7.00 21.02
N ALA A 22 0.10 -8.22 21.18
CA ALA A 22 1.18 -8.73 20.35
C ALA A 22 0.80 -8.85 18.86
N GLU A 23 -0.47 -9.13 18.55
CA GLU A 23 -0.94 -9.20 17.17
C GLU A 23 -1.03 -7.80 16.53
N GLU A 24 -1.47 -6.78 17.26
CA GLU A 24 -1.46 -5.40 16.73
C GLU A 24 -0.03 -4.95 16.42
N LYS A 25 0.94 -5.22 17.29
CA LYS A 25 2.36 -4.91 17.02
C LYS A 25 2.90 -5.62 15.79
N LYS A 26 2.54 -6.90 15.58
CA LYS A 26 2.90 -7.62 14.35
C LYS A 26 2.28 -6.98 13.11
N VAL A 27 1.01 -6.59 13.16
CA VAL A 27 0.34 -5.92 12.04
C VAL A 27 1.03 -4.60 11.71
N ILE A 28 1.41 -3.80 12.72
CA ILE A 28 2.19 -2.57 12.50
C ILE A 28 3.52 -2.88 11.82
N PHE A 29 4.32 -3.77 12.41
CA PHE A 29 5.63 -4.10 11.87
C PHE A 29 5.55 -4.64 10.43
N ALA A 30 4.57 -5.49 10.16
CA ALA A 30 4.32 -6.01 8.83
C ALA A 30 3.95 -4.85 7.88
N SER A 31 3.04 -3.96 8.27
CA SER A 31 2.63 -2.79 7.47
C SER A 31 3.82 -1.87 7.16
N SER A 32 4.69 -1.60 8.14
CA SER A 32 5.92 -0.82 7.95
C SER A 32 6.85 -1.46 6.92
N LEU A 33 7.01 -2.80 6.96
CA LEU A 33 7.80 -3.52 5.94
C LEU A 33 7.18 -3.40 4.55
N GLY A 34 5.84 -3.46 4.44
CA GLY A 34 5.11 -3.22 3.20
C GLY A 34 5.44 -1.85 2.62
N THR A 35 5.39 -0.80 3.43
CA THR A 35 5.77 0.56 3.04
C THR A 35 7.24 0.64 2.57
N VAL A 36 8.17 -0.02 3.25
CA VAL A 36 9.58 -0.03 2.83
C VAL A 36 9.75 -0.70 1.46
N PHE A 37 9.11 -1.85 1.24
CA PHE A 37 9.15 -2.53 -0.05
C PHE A 37 8.53 -1.70 -1.17
N GLU A 38 7.47 -0.97 -0.87
CA GLU A 38 6.83 -0.03 -1.79
C GLU A 38 7.82 1.05 -2.26
N TRP A 39 8.43 1.78 -1.31
CA TRP A 39 9.40 2.82 -1.64
C TRP A 39 10.62 2.27 -2.38
N TYR A 40 11.04 1.06 -2.02
CA TYR A 40 12.14 0.38 -2.70
C TYR A 40 11.81 0.05 -4.16
N ASP A 41 10.66 -0.55 -4.45
CA ASP A 41 10.23 -0.88 -5.82
C ASP A 41 10.08 0.39 -6.69
N PHE A 42 9.55 1.48 -6.12
CA PHE A 42 9.42 2.73 -6.84
C PHE A 42 10.72 3.41 -7.15
N TYR A 43 11.62 3.42 -6.18
CA TYR A 43 12.95 3.97 -6.39
C TYR A 43 13.70 3.16 -7.46
N LEU A 44 13.61 1.83 -7.39
CA LEU A 44 14.17 0.96 -8.42
C LEU A 44 13.57 1.23 -9.79
N TYR A 45 12.24 1.26 -9.93
CA TYR A 45 11.63 1.48 -11.23
C TYR A 45 11.96 2.87 -11.79
N GLY A 46 11.87 3.91 -10.95
CA GLY A 46 12.19 5.29 -11.35
C GLY A 46 13.64 5.44 -11.79
N SER A 47 14.59 4.87 -11.05
CA SER A 47 16.02 4.89 -11.42
C SER A 47 16.33 4.06 -12.66
N LEU A 48 15.60 2.96 -12.88
CA LEU A 48 15.76 2.08 -14.04
C LEU A 48 14.85 2.45 -15.22
N ALA A 49 14.09 3.56 -15.17
CA ALA A 49 13.10 3.91 -16.17
C ALA A 49 13.68 3.97 -17.60
N ALA A 50 14.90 4.47 -17.75
CA ALA A 50 15.59 4.51 -19.05
C ALA A 50 15.94 3.10 -19.58
N ILE A 51 16.20 2.14 -18.69
CA ILE A 51 16.46 0.74 -19.06
C ILE A 51 15.14 0.05 -19.41
N VAL A 52 14.09 0.28 -18.61
CA VAL A 52 12.74 -0.24 -18.88
C VAL A 52 12.23 0.24 -20.24
N ALA A 53 12.42 1.52 -20.57
CA ALA A 53 12.09 2.09 -21.87
C ALA A 53 12.78 1.33 -23.02
N LYS A 54 14.09 1.11 -22.92
CA LYS A 54 14.86 0.38 -23.92
C LYS A 54 14.48 -1.10 -24.03
N GLN A 55 14.11 -1.74 -22.93
CA GLN A 55 13.87 -3.18 -22.91
C GLN A 55 12.45 -3.56 -23.32
N PHE A 56 11.46 -2.75 -22.92
CA PHE A 56 10.04 -3.07 -23.06
C PHE A 56 9.32 -2.19 -24.08
N PHE A 57 9.87 -1.03 -24.45
CA PHE A 57 9.23 -0.08 -25.37
C PHE A 57 10.10 0.23 -26.60
N SER A 58 11.02 -0.67 -26.98
CA SER A 58 11.97 -0.46 -28.09
C SER A 58 11.34 -0.32 -29.48
N GLY A 59 10.05 -0.63 -29.63
CA GLY A 59 9.28 -0.41 -30.87
C GLY A 59 8.83 1.04 -31.09
N LEU A 60 9.05 1.93 -30.11
CA LEU A 60 8.75 3.36 -30.18
C LEU A 60 10.02 4.17 -30.39
N ASP A 61 9.88 5.44 -30.79
CA ASP A 61 11.02 6.36 -30.76
C ASP A 61 11.54 6.54 -29.31
N PRO A 62 12.83 6.87 -29.10
CA PRO A 62 13.42 6.91 -27.76
C PRO A 62 12.69 7.83 -26.76
N SER A 63 12.14 8.95 -27.23
CA SER A 63 11.42 9.89 -26.39
C SER A 63 10.07 9.32 -25.97
N ALA A 64 9.31 8.76 -26.91
CA ALA A 64 8.06 8.09 -26.61
C ALA A 64 8.26 6.86 -25.71
N ALA A 65 9.29 6.04 -25.96
CA ALA A 65 9.60 4.87 -25.14
C ALA A 65 9.81 5.26 -23.66
N PHE A 66 10.54 6.36 -23.41
CA PHE A 66 10.76 6.86 -22.06
C PHE A 66 9.47 7.39 -21.42
N ILE A 67 8.67 8.16 -22.17
CA ILE A 67 7.35 8.64 -21.72
C ILE A 67 6.45 7.46 -21.35
N PHE A 68 6.40 6.42 -22.18
CA PHE A 68 5.60 5.23 -21.91
C PHE A 68 6.09 4.44 -20.69
N ALA A 69 7.40 4.36 -20.45
CA ALA A 69 7.92 3.77 -19.22
C ALA A 69 7.46 4.56 -17.97
N LEU A 70 7.45 5.90 -18.04
CA LEU A 70 6.90 6.75 -16.97
C LEU A 70 5.37 6.62 -16.83
N LEU A 71 4.64 6.48 -17.94
CA LEU A 71 3.20 6.26 -17.91
C LEU A 71 2.85 4.89 -17.32
N ALA A 72 3.63 3.85 -17.60
CA ALA A 72 3.47 2.54 -16.96
C ALA A 72 3.69 2.62 -15.45
N PHE A 73 4.63 3.46 -15.00
CA PHE A 73 4.79 3.78 -13.58
C PHE A 73 3.56 4.50 -13.01
N ALA A 74 3.13 5.58 -13.67
CA ALA A 74 1.98 6.38 -13.25
C ALA A 74 0.67 5.57 -13.23
N ALA A 75 0.49 4.62 -14.15
CA ALA A 75 -0.67 3.74 -14.20
C ALA A 75 -0.81 2.91 -12.92
N GLY A 76 0.31 2.45 -12.33
CA GLY A 76 0.32 1.79 -11.03
C GLY A 76 -0.22 2.69 -9.91
N PHE A 77 0.08 4.00 -9.94
CA PHE A 77 -0.49 4.94 -8.97
C PHE A 77 -1.97 5.21 -9.20
N LEU A 78 -2.39 5.32 -10.45
CA LEU A 78 -3.77 5.62 -10.83
C LEU A 78 -4.75 4.55 -10.30
N VAL A 79 -4.32 3.29 -10.24
CA VAL A 79 -5.19 2.19 -9.79
C VAL A 79 -5.27 2.03 -8.27
N ARG A 80 -4.39 2.67 -7.48
CA ARG A 80 -4.37 2.55 -6.02
C ARG A 80 -5.69 2.86 -5.33
N PRO A 81 -6.47 3.90 -5.70
CA PRO A 81 -7.76 4.16 -5.05
C PRO A 81 -8.72 2.97 -5.17
N PHE A 82 -8.69 2.28 -6.32
CA PHE A 82 -9.49 1.07 -6.52
C PHE A 82 -8.99 -0.08 -5.66
N GLY A 83 -7.67 -0.23 -5.56
CA GLY A 83 -7.02 -1.15 -4.64
C GLY A 83 -7.45 -0.93 -3.19
N ALA A 84 -7.47 0.32 -2.73
CA ALA A 84 -7.91 0.72 -1.40
C ALA A 84 -9.35 0.31 -1.12
N ILE A 85 -10.25 0.50 -2.10
CA ILE A 85 -11.65 0.10 -1.97
C ILE A 85 -11.79 -1.43 -1.86
N VAL A 86 -11.12 -2.17 -2.75
CA VAL A 86 -11.26 -3.63 -2.83
C VAL A 86 -10.59 -4.32 -1.64
N PHE A 87 -9.31 -4.06 -1.43
CA PHE A 87 -8.54 -4.71 -0.38
C PHE A 87 -8.81 -4.10 1.00
N GLY A 88 -9.23 -2.83 1.09
CA GLY A 88 -9.72 -2.27 2.35
C GLY A 88 -10.97 -2.99 2.83
N ARG A 89 -11.97 -3.15 1.96
CA ARG A 89 -13.19 -3.92 2.28
C ARG A 89 -12.89 -5.38 2.59
N LEU A 90 -11.99 -6.00 1.83
CA LEU A 90 -11.55 -7.37 2.10
C LEU A 90 -10.90 -7.48 3.49
N GLY A 91 -10.04 -6.53 3.85
CA GLY A 91 -9.40 -6.43 5.17
C GLY A 91 -10.39 -6.38 6.31
N ASP A 92 -11.50 -5.64 6.15
CA ASP A 92 -12.54 -5.55 7.17
C ASP A 92 -13.44 -6.80 7.25
N MET A 93 -13.60 -7.54 6.13
CA MET A 93 -14.46 -8.74 6.07
C MET A 93 -13.76 -10.03 6.51
N ILE A 94 -12.54 -10.28 6.03
CA ILE A 94 -11.80 -11.54 6.27
C ILE A 94 -10.60 -11.37 7.20
N GLY A 95 -10.29 -10.13 7.60
CA GLY A 95 -9.21 -9.81 8.53
C GLY A 95 -8.02 -9.12 7.86
N ARG A 96 -7.51 -8.09 8.54
CA ARG A 96 -6.44 -7.21 8.04
C ARG A 96 -5.11 -7.95 7.85
N LYS A 97 -4.75 -8.86 8.75
CA LYS A 97 -3.52 -9.68 8.66
C LYS A 97 -3.48 -10.55 7.41
N TYR A 98 -4.59 -11.23 7.10
CA TYR A 98 -4.64 -12.12 5.93
C TYR A 98 -4.61 -11.31 4.64
N THR A 99 -5.40 -10.24 4.58
CA THR A 99 -5.45 -9.36 3.41
C THR A 99 -4.08 -8.75 3.12
N PHE A 100 -3.37 -8.31 4.17
CA PHE A 100 -2.00 -7.82 4.08
C PHE A 100 -1.03 -8.86 3.49
N LEU A 101 -1.09 -10.13 3.95
CA LEU A 101 -0.25 -11.18 3.37
C LEU A 101 -0.54 -11.41 1.89
N VAL A 102 -1.81 -11.35 1.49
CA VAL A 102 -2.22 -11.49 0.09
C VAL A 102 -1.65 -10.36 -0.75
N THR A 103 -1.75 -9.12 -0.31
CA THR A 103 -1.25 -7.95 -1.05
C THR A 103 0.28 -7.94 -1.16
N ILE A 104 1.02 -8.28 -0.10
CA ILE A 104 2.47 -8.51 -0.16
C ILE A 104 2.82 -9.60 -1.18
N LEU A 105 2.09 -10.72 -1.21
CA LEU A 105 2.36 -11.81 -2.16
C LEU A 105 2.10 -11.36 -3.60
N ILE A 106 1.00 -10.63 -3.83
CA ILE A 106 0.67 -10.05 -5.14
C ILE A 106 1.78 -9.12 -5.62
N MET A 107 2.27 -8.24 -4.74
CA MET A 107 3.40 -7.36 -5.05
C MET A 107 4.67 -8.14 -5.37
N GLY A 108 5.09 -9.04 -4.48
CA GLY A 108 6.33 -9.80 -4.64
C GLY A 108 6.34 -10.69 -5.87
N LEU A 109 5.23 -11.38 -6.15
CA LEU A 109 5.08 -12.19 -7.38
C LEU A 109 5.12 -11.30 -8.62
N SER A 110 4.49 -10.14 -8.60
CA SER A 110 4.53 -9.23 -9.74
C SER A 110 5.93 -8.70 -10.00
N THR A 111 6.65 -8.26 -8.96
CA THR A 111 8.04 -7.82 -9.08
C THR A 111 8.93 -8.95 -9.61
N PHE A 112 8.74 -10.17 -9.11
CA PHE A 112 9.47 -11.34 -9.59
C PHE A 112 9.21 -11.61 -11.07
N ILE A 113 7.94 -11.61 -11.50
CA ILE A 113 7.56 -11.83 -12.90
C ILE A 113 8.14 -10.73 -13.79
N VAL A 114 8.11 -9.45 -13.36
CA VAL A 114 8.77 -8.35 -14.08
C VAL A 114 10.27 -8.62 -14.26
N GLY A 115 10.94 -9.17 -13.24
CA GLY A 115 12.37 -9.51 -13.30
C GLY A 115 12.73 -10.59 -14.31
N ILE A 116 11.82 -11.52 -14.59
CA ILE A 116 11.99 -12.59 -15.59
C ILE A 116 11.25 -12.31 -16.91
N LEU A 117 10.60 -11.14 -17.03
CA LEU A 117 9.76 -10.83 -18.16
C LEU A 117 10.62 -10.68 -19.44
N PRO A 118 10.31 -11.43 -20.51
CA PRO A 118 11.05 -11.29 -21.76
C PRO A 118 10.91 -9.88 -22.35
N SER A 119 11.94 -9.44 -23.06
CA SER A 119 11.99 -8.11 -23.67
C SER A 119 11.07 -7.97 -24.87
N TYR A 120 10.91 -6.74 -25.34
CA TYR A 120 10.20 -6.45 -26.59
C TYR A 120 10.82 -7.18 -27.78
N ALA A 121 12.14 -7.38 -27.81
CA ALA A 121 12.80 -8.13 -28.87
C ALA A 121 12.39 -9.61 -28.90
N ALA A 122 11.99 -10.19 -27.76
CA ALA A 122 11.62 -11.60 -27.65
C ALA A 122 10.13 -11.86 -27.92
N ILE A 123 9.25 -11.02 -27.36
CA ILE A 123 7.78 -11.25 -27.40
C ILE A 123 6.97 -10.06 -27.95
N GLY A 124 7.64 -9.05 -28.49
CA GLY A 124 7.02 -7.88 -29.11
C GLY A 124 6.16 -7.08 -28.14
N VAL A 125 4.99 -6.64 -28.63
CA VAL A 125 4.03 -5.79 -27.89
C VAL A 125 3.48 -6.47 -26.63
N ALA A 126 3.56 -7.80 -26.52
CA ALA A 126 3.16 -8.48 -25.28
C ALA A 126 4.03 -8.06 -24.08
N ALA A 127 5.32 -7.75 -24.28
CA ALA A 127 6.23 -7.35 -23.21
C ALA A 127 5.76 -6.09 -22.46
N PRO A 128 5.52 -4.93 -23.13
CA PRO A 128 5.03 -3.74 -22.44
C PRO A 128 3.61 -3.90 -21.89
N VAL A 129 2.74 -4.69 -22.54
CA VAL A 129 1.37 -4.94 -22.04
C VAL A 129 1.41 -5.71 -20.72
N ILE A 130 2.21 -6.79 -20.65
CA ILE A 130 2.37 -7.57 -19.42
C ILE A 130 3.03 -6.70 -18.34
N LEU A 131 4.07 -5.93 -18.68
CA LEU A 131 4.70 -5.01 -17.73
C LEU A 131 3.69 -4.03 -17.12
N ILE A 132 2.86 -3.38 -17.94
CA ILE A 132 1.84 -2.44 -17.46
C ILE A 132 0.80 -3.16 -16.60
N ALA A 133 0.35 -4.35 -17.00
CA ALA A 133 -0.61 -5.13 -16.23
C ALA A 133 -0.06 -5.51 -14.84
N LEU A 134 1.19 -5.97 -14.77
CA LEU A 134 1.88 -6.27 -13.51
C LEU A 134 2.02 -5.02 -12.64
N ARG A 135 2.37 -3.87 -13.24
CA ARG A 135 2.47 -2.58 -12.54
C ARG A 135 1.13 -2.13 -11.95
N MET A 136 0.04 -2.31 -12.70
CA MET A 136 -1.30 -2.04 -12.19
C MET A 136 -1.69 -3.01 -11.07
N LEU A 137 -1.36 -4.30 -11.20
CA LEU A 137 -1.64 -5.29 -10.17
C LEU A 137 -0.90 -4.99 -8.85
N GLN A 138 0.37 -4.56 -8.93
CA GLN A 138 1.12 -4.05 -7.77
C GLN A 138 0.46 -2.81 -7.17
N GLY A 139 0.07 -1.83 -8.00
CA GLY A 139 -0.62 -0.62 -7.57
C GLY A 139 -1.94 -0.89 -6.86
N LEU A 140 -2.70 -1.88 -7.33
CA LEU A 140 -3.94 -2.33 -6.69
C LEU A 140 -3.67 -2.94 -5.31
N ALA A 141 -2.67 -3.82 -5.19
CA ALA A 141 -2.32 -4.44 -3.91
C ALA A 141 -1.94 -3.38 -2.86
N LEU A 142 -1.11 -2.42 -3.27
CA LEU A 142 -0.63 -1.33 -2.42
C LEU A 142 -1.73 -0.41 -1.90
N GLY A 143 -2.76 -0.16 -2.72
CA GLY A 143 -3.87 0.70 -2.33
C GLY A 143 -4.57 0.22 -1.04
N GLY A 144 -4.67 -1.10 -0.85
CA GLY A 144 -5.32 -1.73 0.30
C GLY A 144 -4.53 -1.67 1.61
N GLU A 145 -3.23 -1.90 1.53
CA GLU A 145 -2.38 -2.08 2.71
C GLU A 145 -2.22 -0.80 3.50
N TYR A 146 -1.82 0.29 2.82
CA TYR A 146 -1.42 1.52 3.49
C TYR A 146 -2.60 2.20 4.21
N GLY A 147 -3.77 2.28 3.55
CA GLY A 147 -4.97 2.88 4.12
C GLY A 147 -5.58 2.07 5.28
N GLY A 148 -5.56 0.74 5.17
CA GLY A 148 -6.04 -0.17 6.21
C GLY A 148 -5.14 -0.17 7.45
N ALA A 149 -3.82 -0.16 7.27
CA ALA A 149 -2.86 -0.11 8.35
C ALA A 149 -2.90 1.22 9.10
N ALA A 150 -2.86 2.36 8.39
CA ALA A 150 -2.90 3.69 8.99
C ALA A 150 -4.15 3.90 9.85
N THR A 151 -5.30 3.47 9.34
CA THR A 151 -6.58 3.54 10.07
C THR A 151 -6.58 2.59 11.28
N TYR A 152 -6.11 1.35 11.12
CA TYR A 152 -6.05 0.37 12.22
C TYR A 152 -5.25 0.89 13.40
N VAL A 153 -4.07 1.43 13.12
CA VAL A 153 -3.16 1.97 14.12
C VAL A 153 -3.73 3.24 14.74
N ALA A 154 -4.32 4.12 13.94
CA ALA A 154 -4.95 5.33 14.47
C ALA A 154 -6.12 5.02 15.42
N GLU A 155 -6.89 3.97 15.12
CA GLU A 155 -8.03 3.52 15.94
C GLU A 155 -7.59 2.84 17.24
N HIS A 156 -6.53 2.05 17.21
CA HIS A 156 -6.05 1.25 18.35
C HIS A 156 -4.93 1.94 19.15
N ALA A 157 -4.42 3.08 18.69
CA ALA A 157 -3.39 3.83 19.41
C ALA A 157 -3.97 4.55 20.65
N PRO A 158 -3.24 4.54 21.78
CA PRO A 158 -3.61 5.30 22.98
C PRO A 158 -3.87 6.78 22.70
N HIS A 159 -4.85 7.37 23.39
CA HIS A 159 -5.14 8.82 23.30
C HIS A 159 -3.87 9.65 23.55
N GLY A 160 -3.60 10.61 22.65
CA GLY A 160 -2.42 11.47 22.70
C GLY A 160 -1.13 10.87 22.10
N LYS A 161 -1.13 9.59 21.70
CA LYS A 161 0.04 8.94 21.06
C LYS A 161 -0.18 8.53 19.60
N ARG A 162 -1.36 8.83 19.03
CA ARG A 162 -1.71 8.47 17.64
C ARG A 162 -0.61 8.83 16.65
N GLY A 163 -0.15 10.09 16.64
CA GLY A 163 0.92 10.53 15.73
C GLY A 163 2.22 9.73 15.84
N ALA A 164 2.64 9.35 17.04
CA ALA A 164 3.89 8.60 17.26
C ALA A 164 3.79 7.12 16.85
N TYR A 165 2.60 6.55 16.78
CA TYR A 165 2.39 5.16 16.31
C TYR A 165 2.07 5.13 14.81
N THR A 166 1.32 6.10 14.30
CA THR A 166 1.06 6.22 12.86
C THR A 166 2.32 6.59 12.08
N SER A 167 3.30 7.27 12.69
CA SER A 167 4.57 7.63 12.05
C SER A 167 5.52 6.46 11.74
N TRP A 168 5.22 5.26 12.22
CA TRP A 168 6.00 4.05 11.90
C TRP A 168 5.51 3.32 10.65
N ILE A 169 4.39 3.75 10.07
CA ILE A 169 3.78 3.17 8.87
C ILE A 169 4.20 4.01 7.67
#